data_AF-E1QUL1-F1
#
_entry.id   AF-E1QUL1-F1
#
_cell.length_a   1.000
_cell.length_b   1.000
_cell.length_c   1.000
_cell.angle_alpha   90.00
_cell.angle_beta   90.00
_cell.angle_gamma   90.00
#
_symmetry.space_group_name_H-M   'P 1'
#
loop_
_entity.id
_entity.type
_entity.pdbx_description
1 polymer ?
#
loop_
_entity_poly.entity_id
_entity_poly.type
_entity_poly.pdbx_seq_one_letter_code
_entity_poly.pdbx_strand_id
1 'polypeptide(L)'
;MSNVECIDDLLNALMTFYSVAVIEHYMIFLLLIKSRNNEAIHDQLLNTVRDHLDKENRMLNNMLRLLMECFNENTTSLVNEFVRNVQDGITLINDPEFISNYINDFATAVKTLVKYVLNHEELLSRVVNLLRENVRKYISSFT
;
A
#
# COMPACT_ATOMS: atom_id res chain seq x y z
N MET A 1 5.65 -26.39 4.74
CA MET A 1 6.36 -25.33 4.00
C MET A 1 7.71 -25.14 4.64
N SER A 2 8.79 -25.15 3.87
CA SER A 2 10.09 -24.72 4.40
C SER A 2 10.08 -23.20 4.66
N ASN A 3 10.93 -22.70 5.57
CA ASN A 3 11.06 -21.25 5.79
C ASN A 3 11.42 -20.50 4.49
N VAL A 4 12.14 -21.14 3.56
CA VAL A 4 12.49 -20.54 2.26
C VAL A 4 11.27 -20.37 1.37
N GLU A 5 10.49 -21.44 1.19
CA GLU A 5 9.25 -21.40 0.39
C GLU A 5 8.28 -20.34 0.94
N CYS A 6 8.18 -20.23 2.28
CA CYS A 6 7.33 -19.22 2.92
C CYS A 6 7.80 -17.79 2.62
N ILE A 7 9.11 -17.52 2.74
CA ILE A 7 9.64 -16.18 2.48
C ILE A 7 9.57 -15.85 0.98
N ASP A 8 9.76 -16.81 0.09
CA ASP A 8 9.59 -16.61 -1.35
C ASP A 8 8.13 -16.31 -1.73
N ASP A 9 7.17 -17.04 -1.15
CA ASP A 9 5.73 -16.76 -1.33
C ASP A 9 5.35 -15.38 -0.81
N LEU A 10 5.91 -14.97 0.33
CA LEU A 10 5.72 -13.63 0.88
C LEU A 10 6.33 -12.55 -0.03
N LEU A 11 7.54 -12.76 -0.55
CA LEU A 11 8.18 -11.84 -1.49
C LEU A 11 7.37 -11.72 -2.78
N ASN A 12 6.86 -12.83 -3.31
CA ASN A 12 5.99 -12.81 -4.50
C ASN A 12 4.69 -12.05 -4.25
N ALA A 13 4.05 -12.24 -3.09
CA ALA A 13 2.86 -11.50 -2.70
C ALA A 13 3.14 -9.99 -2.58
N LEU A 14 4.27 -9.61 -1.98
CA LEU A 14 4.69 -8.20 -1.84
C LEU A 14 5.02 -7.55 -3.18
N MET A 15 5.72 -8.25 -4.07
CA MET A 15 6.05 -7.72 -5.40
C MET A 15 4.78 -7.59 -6.27
N THR A 16 3.83 -8.52 -6.12
CA THR A 16 2.52 -8.44 -6.77
C THR A 16 1.72 -7.26 -6.24
N PHE A 17 1.67 -7.10 -4.92
CA PHE A 17 1.06 -5.92 -4.28
C PHE A 17 1.67 -4.62 -4.82
N TYR A 18 3.01 -4.51 -4.84
CA TYR A 18 3.68 -3.31 -5.31
C TYR A 18 3.31 -2.96 -6.75
N SER A 19 3.34 -3.96 -7.63
CA SER A 19 3.06 -3.74 -9.06
C SER A 19 1.63 -3.26 -9.27
N VAL A 20 0.67 -3.82 -8.52
CA VAL A 20 -0.73 -3.40 -8.58
C VAL A 20 -0.90 -1.99 -8.02
N ALA A 21 -0.30 -1.71 -6.84
CA ALA A 21 -0.39 -0.42 -6.19
C ALA A 21 0.13 0.72 -7.10
N VAL A 22 1.30 0.54 -7.71
CA VAL A 22 1.89 1.54 -8.64
C VAL A 22 0.99 1.84 -9.84
N ILE A 23 0.42 0.80 -10.46
CA ILE A 23 -0.48 0.97 -11.62
C ILE A 23 -1.72 1.77 -11.22
N GLU A 24 -2.31 1.45 -10.07
CA GLU A 24 -3.55 2.08 -9.62
C GLU A 24 -3.31 3.50 -9.13
N HIS A 25 -2.20 3.78 -8.43
CA HIS A 25 -1.76 5.14 -8.14
C HIS A 25 -1.60 5.98 -9.42
N TYR A 26 -0.99 5.42 -10.47
CA TYR A 26 -0.86 6.10 -11.76
C TYR A 26 -2.23 6.41 -12.39
N MET A 27 -3.19 5.48 -12.30
CA MET A 27 -4.55 5.71 -12.76
C MET A 27 -5.25 6.84 -12.00
N ILE A 28 -5.09 6.90 -10.68
CA ILE A 28 -5.62 7.99 -9.85
C ILE A 28 -5.01 9.33 -10.30
N PHE A 29 -3.70 9.39 -10.52
CA PHE A 29 -3.04 10.61 -11.03
C PHE A 29 -3.54 11.03 -12.41
N LEU A 30 -3.75 10.09 -13.34
CA LEU A 30 -4.31 10.41 -14.65
C LEU A 30 -5.74 10.94 -14.55
N LEU A 31 -6.56 10.36 -13.68
CA LEU A 31 -7.93 10.82 -13.42
C LEU A 31 -7.93 12.21 -12.79
N LEU A 32 -7.03 12.48 -11.83
CA LEU A 32 -6.82 13.80 -11.22
C LEU A 32 -6.46 14.87 -12.25
N ILE A 33 -5.60 14.54 -13.21
CA ILE A 33 -5.23 15.47 -14.28
C ILE A 33 -6.43 15.77 -15.17
N LYS A 34 -7.26 14.76 -15.48
CA LYS A 34 -8.46 14.92 -16.30
C LYS A 34 -9.61 15.62 -15.58
N SER A 35 -9.68 15.53 -14.25
CA SER A 35 -10.78 16.08 -13.44
C SER A 35 -10.74 17.60 -13.29
N ARG A 36 -9.60 18.26 -13.53
CA ARG A 36 -9.42 19.72 -13.31
C ARG A 36 -10.43 20.63 -14.03
N ASN A 37 -11.18 20.10 -15.00
CA ASN A 37 -12.12 20.87 -15.81
C ASN A 37 -13.59 20.42 -15.68
N ASN A 38 -13.93 19.50 -14.75
CA ASN A 38 -15.30 18.96 -14.66
C ASN A 38 -15.65 18.47 -13.24
N GLU A 39 -16.60 19.15 -12.60
CA GLU A 39 -17.09 18.82 -11.25
C GLU A 39 -17.71 17.41 -11.14
N ALA A 40 -18.33 16.90 -12.20
CA ALA A 40 -18.88 15.54 -12.20
C ALA A 40 -17.79 14.46 -12.08
N ILE A 41 -16.52 14.82 -12.30
CA ILE A 41 -15.38 13.90 -12.14
C ILE A 41 -14.96 13.80 -10.67
N HIS A 42 -15.35 14.73 -9.79
CA HIS A 42 -15.03 14.64 -8.36
C HIS A 42 -15.61 13.36 -7.74
N ASP A 43 -16.89 13.05 -7.93
CA ASP A 43 -17.48 11.83 -7.37
C ASP A 43 -16.86 10.56 -7.96
N GLN A 44 -16.59 10.55 -9.27
CA GLN A 44 -15.94 9.41 -9.95
C GLN A 44 -14.54 9.15 -9.41
N LEU A 45 -13.78 10.20 -9.15
CA LEU A 45 -12.43 10.12 -8.64
C LEU A 45 -12.43 9.71 -7.15
N LEU A 46 -13.38 10.16 -6.34
CA LEU A 46 -13.51 9.72 -4.94
C LEU A 46 -13.82 8.22 -4.89
N ASN A 47 -14.72 7.75 -5.76
CA ASN A 47 -15.02 6.33 -5.89
C ASN A 47 -13.80 5.53 -6.37
N THR A 48 -13.02 6.07 -7.32
CA THR A 48 -11.79 5.39 -7.79
C THR A 48 -10.76 5.26 -6.68
N VAL A 49 -10.55 6.31 -5.88
CA VAL A 49 -9.63 6.27 -4.73
C VAL A 49 -10.13 5.24 -3.70
N ARG A 50 -11.43 5.17 -3.44
CA ARG A 50 -12.04 4.15 -2.56
C ARG A 50 -11.79 2.73 -3.04
N ASP A 51 -12.10 2.44 -4.30
CA ASP A 51 -11.94 1.11 -4.89
C ASP A 51 -10.49 0.63 -4.82
N HIS A 52 -9.54 1.57 -5.01
CA HIS A 52 -8.12 1.30 -4.92
C HIS A 52 -7.69 0.93 -3.50
N LEU A 53 -8.03 1.76 -2.50
CA LEU A 53 -7.68 1.50 -1.10
C LEU A 53 -8.32 0.20 -0.58
N ASP A 54 -9.55 -0.11 -1.01
CA ASP A 54 -10.19 -1.40 -0.69
C ASP A 54 -9.44 -2.59 -1.27
N LYS A 55 -8.87 -2.46 -2.47
CA LYS A 55 -8.07 -3.50 -3.10
C LYS A 55 -6.71 -3.65 -2.40
N GLU A 56 -6.05 -2.54 -2.07
CA GLU A 56 -4.82 -2.55 -1.26
C GLU A 56 -5.06 -3.24 0.07
N ASN A 57 -6.17 -2.94 0.75
CA ASN A 57 -6.57 -3.60 2.00
C ASN A 57 -6.69 -5.12 1.85
N ARG A 58 -7.38 -5.59 0.79
CA ARG A 58 -7.53 -7.04 0.55
C ARG A 58 -6.19 -7.72 0.30
N MET A 59 -5.31 -7.09 -0.47
CA MET A 59 -3.97 -7.62 -0.73
C MET A 59 -3.10 -7.60 0.52
N LEU A 60 -3.21 -6.54 1.34
CA LEU A 60 -2.56 -6.43 2.64
C LEU A 60 -2.98 -7.55 3.59
N ASN A 61 -4.28 -7.82 3.71
CA ASN A 61 -4.78 -8.88 4.58
C ASN A 61 -4.27 -10.26 4.15
N ASN A 62 -4.13 -10.50 2.84
CA ASN A 62 -3.51 -11.72 2.34
C ASN A 62 -2.01 -11.80 2.67
N MET A 63 -1.28 -10.68 2.57
CA MET A 63 0.14 -10.61 2.94
C MET A 63 0.35 -10.78 4.45
N LEU A 64 -0.50 -10.18 5.28
CA LEU A 64 -0.49 -10.32 6.73
C LEU A 64 -0.68 -11.77 7.17
N ARG A 65 -1.61 -12.49 6.54
CA ARG A 65 -1.82 -13.92 6.78
C ARG A 65 -0.55 -14.72 6.51
N LEU A 66 0.09 -14.50 5.35
CA LEU A 66 1.34 -15.16 4.98
C LEU A 66 2.49 -14.79 5.93
N LEU A 67 2.57 -13.53 6.38
CA LEU A 67 3.56 -13.07 7.34
C LEU A 67 3.48 -13.77 8.70
N MET A 68 2.27 -13.97 9.21
CA MET A 68 2.04 -14.74 10.45
C MET A 68 2.40 -16.22 10.29
N GLU A 69 2.27 -16.76 9.08
CA GLU A 69 2.65 -18.13 8.76
C GLU A 69 4.18 -18.29 8.60
N CYS A 70 4.91 -17.22 8.20
CA CYS A 70 6.34 -17.25 7.92
C CYS A 70 7.27 -16.78 9.07
N PHE A 71 6.76 -16.01 10.04
CA PHE A 71 7.58 -15.45 11.13
C PHE A 71 6.90 -15.62 12.49
N ASN A 72 7.67 -16.02 13.52
CA ASN A 72 7.20 -16.02 14.90
C ASN A 72 6.94 -14.59 15.41
N GLU A 73 6.02 -14.47 16.39
CA GLU A 73 5.39 -13.26 16.96
C GLU A 73 6.29 -12.02 17.22
N ASN A 74 7.62 -12.19 17.25
CA ASN A 74 8.60 -11.12 17.50
C ASN A 74 9.23 -10.49 16.24
N THR A 75 8.77 -10.86 15.06
CA THR A 75 9.13 -10.22 13.78
C THR A 75 7.81 -9.69 13.22
N THR A 76 7.56 -8.39 13.07
CA THR A 76 8.34 -7.46 12.26
C THR A 76 7.77 -6.04 12.48
N SER A 77 8.45 -5.18 13.24
CA SER A 77 7.93 -3.82 13.53
C SER A 77 7.69 -3.01 12.25
N LEU A 78 8.51 -3.24 11.23
CA LEU A 78 8.46 -2.57 9.93
C LEU A 78 7.24 -3.00 9.08
N VAL A 79 6.84 -4.27 9.18
CA VAL A 79 5.61 -4.76 8.53
C VAL A 79 4.39 -4.24 9.27
N ASN A 80 4.43 -4.20 10.61
CA ASN A 80 3.36 -3.60 11.39
C ASN A 80 3.22 -2.10 11.11
N GLU A 81 4.32 -1.40 10.90
CA GLU A 81 4.34 0.01 10.46
C GLU A 81 3.72 0.17 9.06
N PHE A 82 4.11 -0.69 8.11
CA PHE A 82 3.51 -0.73 6.77
C PHE A 82 1.99 -1.00 6.82
N VAL A 83 1.56 -1.97 7.62
CA VAL A 83 0.14 -2.34 7.78
C VAL A 83 -0.67 -1.20 8.38
N ARG A 84 -0.16 -0.55 9.43
CA ARG A 84 -0.81 0.62 10.03
C ARG A 84 -0.92 1.75 9.03
N ASN A 85 0.12 1.99 8.24
CA ASN A 85 0.11 3.05 7.24
C ASN A 85 -1.00 2.83 6.21
N VAL A 86 -1.16 1.60 5.72
CA VAL A 86 -2.23 1.25 4.78
C VAL A 86 -3.61 1.39 5.42
N GLN A 87 -3.75 0.99 6.68
CA GLN A 87 -4.99 1.19 7.44
C GLN A 87 -5.33 2.68 7.62
N ASP A 88 -4.34 3.54 7.85
CA ASP A 88 -4.52 4.99 7.96
C ASP A 88 -5.00 5.62 6.64
N GLY A 89 -4.64 5.05 5.49
CA GLY A 89 -5.15 5.52 4.21
C GLY A 89 -6.60 5.16 3.94
N ILE A 90 -6.96 3.93 4.32
CA ILE A 90 -8.35 3.47 4.23
C ILE A 90 -9.26 4.31 5.13
N THR A 91 -8.77 4.80 6.26
CA THR A 91 -9.54 5.70 7.12
C THR A 91 -9.58 7.13 6.57
N LEU A 92 -8.51 7.60 5.91
CA LEU A 92 -8.45 8.94 5.30
C LEU A 92 -9.60 9.23 4.32
N ILE A 93 -9.98 8.29 3.46
CA ILE A 93 -11.10 8.48 2.51
C ILE A 93 -12.49 8.54 3.15
N ASN A 94 -12.58 8.16 4.41
CA ASN A 94 -13.79 8.25 5.23
C ASN A 94 -13.73 9.43 6.20
N ASP A 95 -12.60 10.15 6.26
CA ASP A 95 -12.43 11.36 7.06
C ASP A 95 -13.28 12.51 6.46
N PRO A 96 -14.25 13.05 7.21
CA PRO A 96 -15.06 14.19 6.77
C PRO A 96 -14.22 15.40 6.36
N GLU A 97 -13.07 15.63 7.00
CA GLU A 97 -12.16 16.73 6.65
C GLU A 97 -11.53 16.49 5.28
N PHE A 98 -11.06 15.27 5.02
CA PHE A 98 -10.54 14.89 3.72
C PHE A 98 -11.60 15.01 2.62
N ILE A 99 -12.83 14.52 2.86
CA ILE A 99 -13.95 14.62 1.90
C ILE A 99 -14.30 16.08 1.63
N SER A 100 -14.34 16.92 2.67
CA SER A 100 -14.59 18.35 2.54
C SER A 100 -13.52 19.04 1.70
N ASN A 101 -12.24 18.77 1.99
CA ASN A 101 -11.12 19.28 1.21
C ASN A 101 -11.17 18.75 -0.22
N TYR A 102 -11.56 17.50 -0.42
CA TYR A 102 -11.67 16.92 -1.74
C TYR A 102 -12.70 17.62 -2.64
N ILE A 103 -13.83 18.06 -2.07
CA ILE A 103 -14.88 18.80 -2.78
C ILE A 103 -14.51 20.28 -2.95
N ASN A 104 -13.99 20.91 -1.89
CA ASN A 104 -13.88 22.37 -1.82
C ASN A 104 -12.46 22.93 -2.02
N ASP A 105 -11.42 22.12 -1.78
CA ASP A 105 -10.00 22.46 -1.92
C ASP A 105 -9.20 21.28 -2.47
N PHE A 106 -9.48 20.98 -3.73
CA PHE A 106 -8.91 19.85 -4.46
C PHE A 106 -7.37 19.80 -4.39
N ALA A 107 -6.70 20.95 -4.39
CA ALA A 107 -5.24 21.01 -4.32
C ALA A 107 -4.70 20.44 -2.99
N THR A 108 -5.38 20.74 -1.88
CA THR A 108 -5.04 20.22 -0.56
C THR A 108 -5.31 18.72 -0.48
N ALA A 109 -6.46 18.24 -0.98
CA ALA A 109 -6.77 16.81 -1.02
C ALA A 109 -5.74 16.02 -1.85
N VAL A 110 -5.33 16.55 -3.01
CA VAL A 110 -4.28 15.95 -3.85
C VAL A 110 -2.95 15.90 -3.12
N LYS A 111 -2.56 16.97 -2.42
CA LYS A 111 -1.30 16.99 -1.67
C LYS A 111 -1.28 15.94 -0.57
N THR A 112 -2.41 15.71 0.10
CA THR A 112 -2.56 14.67 1.11
C THR A 112 -2.47 13.28 0.48
N LEU A 113 -3.16 13.04 -0.63
CA LEU A 113 -3.06 11.77 -1.38
C LEU A 113 -1.64 11.50 -1.86
N VAL A 114 -0.95 12.48 -2.45
CA VAL A 114 0.45 12.31 -2.90
C VAL A 114 1.36 11.92 -1.73
N LYS A 115 1.24 12.60 -0.59
CA LYS A 115 2.04 12.27 0.60
C LYS A 115 1.78 10.86 1.10
N TYR A 116 0.51 10.44 1.10
CA TYR A 116 0.12 9.10 1.48
C TYR A 116 0.76 8.05 0.56
N VAL A 117 0.64 8.24 -0.76
CA VAL A 117 1.22 7.35 -1.77
C VAL A 117 2.74 7.23 -1.64
N LEU A 118 3.45 8.35 -1.47
CA LEU A 118 4.90 8.35 -1.31
C LEU A 118 5.34 7.60 -0.05
N ASN A 119 4.59 7.73 1.05
CA ASN A 119 4.88 7.02 2.30
C ASN A 119 4.66 5.51 2.15
N HIS A 120 3.64 5.10 1.40
CA HIS A 120 3.42 3.69 1.05
C HIS A 120 4.58 3.11 0.26
N GLU A 121 5.03 3.80 -0.79
CA GLU A 121 6.15 3.34 -1.61
C GLU A 121 7.44 3.21 -0.79
N GLU A 122 7.71 4.18 0.09
CA GLU A 122 8.89 4.14 0.97
C GLU A 122 8.85 2.95 1.92
N LEU A 123 7.75 2.77 2.66
CA LEU A 123 7.61 1.69 3.64
C LEU A 123 7.68 0.32 2.97
N LEU A 124 7.04 0.16 1.81
CA LEU A 124 7.09 -1.07 1.05
C LEU A 124 8.50 -1.40 0.57
N SER A 125 9.24 -0.42 0.04
CA SER A 125 10.63 -0.60 -0.37
C SER A 125 11.51 -1.07 0.79
N ARG A 126 11.32 -0.48 1.98
CA ARG A 126 12.04 -0.89 3.21
C ARG A 126 11.69 -2.33 3.61
N VAL A 127 10.41 -2.72 3.54
CA VAL A 127 9.96 -4.11 3.84
C VAL A 127 10.55 -5.12 2.85
N VAL A 128 10.52 -4.82 1.56
CA VAL A 128 11.10 -5.70 0.52
C VAL A 128 12.60 -5.89 0.72
N ASN A 129 13.33 -4.81 1.03
CA ASN A 129 14.77 -4.90 1.27
C ASN A 129 15.10 -5.75 2.50
N LEU A 130 14.37 -5.55 3.60
CA LEU A 130 14.53 -6.34 4.83
C LEU A 130 14.31 -7.84 4.58
N LEU A 131 13.25 -8.19 3.85
CA LEU A 131 12.94 -9.59 3.54
C LEU A 131 13.99 -10.21 2.63
N ARG A 132 14.46 -9.48 1.61
CA ARG A 132 15.57 -9.93 0.75
C ARG A 132 16.86 -10.17 1.52
N GLU A 133 17.19 -9.32 2.49
CA GLU A 133 18.36 -9.53 3.36
C GLU A 133 18.21 -10.77 4.22
N ASN A 134 17.03 -11.02 4.78
CA ASN A 134 16.77 -12.22 5.57
C ASN A 134 16.88 -13.51 4.74
N VAL A 135 16.38 -13.51 3.49
CA VAL A 135 16.59 -14.63 2.55
C VAL A 135 18.08 -14.86 2.29
N ARG A 136 18.84 -13.78 2.00
CA ARG A 136 20.29 -13.89 1.75
C ARG A 136 21.03 -14.47 2.96
N LYS A 137 20.74 -13.97 4.17
CA LYS A 137 21.34 -14.47 5.42
C LYS A 137 21.00 -15.94 5.65
N TYR A 138 19.75 -16.33 5.43
CA TYR A 138 19.32 -17.71 5.55
C TYR A 138 20.09 -18.61 4.57
N ILE A 139 20.13 -18.28 3.28
CA ILE A 139 20.87 -19.06 2.26
C ILE A 139 22.35 -19.17 2.61
N SER A 140 22.99 -18.07 3.04
CA SER A 140 24.40 -18.07 3.42
C SER A 140 24.73 -18.93 4.64
N SER A 141 23.74 -19.30 5.45
CA SER A 141 23.93 -20.21 6.58
C SER A 141 24.03 -21.69 6.19
N PHE A 142 23.70 -22.03 4.93
CA PHE A 142 23.78 -23.39 4.39
C PHE A 142 25.00 -23.62 3.48
N THR A 143 25.77 -22.57 3.18
CA THR A 143 27.00 -22.60 2.35
C THR A 143 28.22 -22.32 3.19
#